data_AF-A0A849RZQ9-F1
#
_entry.id   AF-A0A849RZQ9-F1
#
_cell.length_a   1.000
_cell.length_b   1.000
_cell.length_c   1.000
_cell.angle_alpha   90.00
_cell.angle_beta   90.00
_cell.angle_gamma   90.00
#
_symmetry.space_group_name_H-M   'P 1'
#
loop_
_entity.id
_entity.type
_entity.pdbx_description
1 polymer ?
#
loop_
_entity_poly.entity_id
_entity_poly.type
_entity_poly.pdbx_seq_one_letter_code
_entity_poly.pdbx_strand_id
1 'polypeptide(L)'
;MPDLRRDPIVGRWVIISTERNARPHDFIPIQAARSLASSLCPFCPGQERLTPKEIMAYRPQPGAPNNPNWTVRVVPNKFPALQVEGNLDRQGLGLYDRMNGIGAHEVIIETPNHTDSLADMPTKRIEDVLWAYRDRMIDLKKDVRFRYILIFKNHGA
;
A
#
# COMPACT_ATOMS: atom_id res chain seq x y z
N MET A 1 -35.45 -14.77 -0.49
CA MET A 1 -35.09 -15.38 -1.79
C MET A 1 -33.74 -14.85 -2.26
N PRO A 2 -32.78 -15.72 -2.59
CA PRO A 2 -31.50 -15.31 -3.16
C PRO A 2 -31.65 -14.83 -4.62
N ASP A 3 -30.89 -13.80 -5.00
CA ASP A 3 -30.81 -13.29 -6.38
C ASP A 3 -29.35 -13.17 -6.87
N LEU A 4 -29.17 -13.23 -8.19
CA LEU A 4 -27.87 -13.03 -8.84
C LEU A 4 -27.80 -11.64 -9.45
N ARG A 5 -26.76 -10.87 -9.14
CA ARG A 5 -26.52 -9.55 -9.72
C ARG A 5 -25.18 -9.53 -10.44
N ARG A 6 -25.14 -8.95 -11.64
CA ARG A 6 -23.90 -8.82 -12.43
C ARG A 6 -23.27 -7.45 -12.18
N ASP A 7 -22.00 -7.44 -11.80
CA ASP A 7 -21.19 -6.23 -11.64
C ASP A 7 -20.74 -5.74 -13.04
N PRO A 8 -21.06 -4.50 -13.45
CA PRO A 8 -20.69 -3.98 -14.78
C PRO A 8 -19.22 -3.56 -14.89
N ILE A 9 -18.53 -3.32 -13.78
CA ILE A 9 -17.11 -2.92 -13.72
C ILE A 9 -16.22 -4.15 -13.91
N VAL A 10 -16.52 -5.24 -13.19
CA VAL A 10 -15.69 -6.47 -13.20
C VAL A 10 -16.27 -7.56 -14.12
N GLY A 11 -17.56 -7.47 -14.49
CA GLY A 11 -18.22 -8.39 -15.42
C GLY A 11 -18.68 -9.72 -14.83
N ARG A 12 -18.56 -9.92 -13.51
CA ARG A 12 -18.86 -11.17 -12.78
C ARG A 12 -20.25 -11.17 -12.13
N TRP A 13 -20.83 -12.36 -11.95
CA TRP A 13 -22.06 -12.57 -11.19
C TRP A 13 -21.77 -12.71 -9.69
N VAL A 14 -22.60 -12.09 -8.86
CA VAL A 14 -22.53 -12.14 -7.40
C VAL A 14 -23.84 -12.70 -6.86
N ILE A 15 -23.74 -13.66 -5.93
CA ILE A 15 -24.88 -14.22 -5.22
C ILE A 15 -25.23 -13.29 -4.06
N ILE A 16 -26.48 -12.82 -4.01
CA ILE A 16 -27.05 -12.08 -2.90
C ILE A 16 -27.98 -13.01 -2.15
N SER A 17 -27.70 -13.26 -0.87
CA SER A 17 -28.50 -14.16 -0.02
C SER A 17 -28.58 -13.56 1.39
N THR A 18 -29.59 -12.73 1.63
CA THR A 18 -29.75 -11.95 2.87
C THR A 18 -29.99 -12.83 4.11
N GLU A 19 -30.64 -13.98 3.93
CA GLU A 19 -30.99 -14.92 5.01
C GLU A 19 -29.76 -15.67 5.59
N ARG A 20 -28.59 -15.62 4.94
CA ARG A 20 -27.37 -16.28 5.43
C ARG A 20 -26.80 -15.69 6.72
N ASN A 21 -27.10 -14.42 7.04
CA ASN A 21 -26.65 -13.78 8.28
C ASN A 21 -27.31 -14.35 9.54
N ALA A 22 -28.43 -15.08 9.42
CA ALA A 22 -29.13 -15.69 10.55
C ALA A 22 -28.54 -17.05 10.96
N ARG A 23 -27.50 -17.53 10.27
CA ARG A 23 -26.88 -18.82 10.59
C ARG A 23 -26.09 -18.69 11.89
N PRO A 24 -26.20 -19.64 12.83
CA PRO A 24 -25.38 -19.63 14.04
C PRO A 24 -23.90 -19.54 13.69
N HIS A 25 -23.23 -18.61 14.35
CA HIS A 25 -21.80 -18.38 14.20
C HIS A 25 -21.11 -18.91 15.46
N ASP A 26 -20.65 -20.16 15.44
CA ASP A 26 -19.85 -20.76 16.51
C ASP A 26 -18.38 -20.25 16.51
N PHE A 27 -18.14 -19.05 15.97
CA PHE A 27 -16.79 -18.53 15.76
C PHE A 27 -16.19 -17.98 17.05
N ILE A 28 -15.01 -18.50 17.40
CA ILE A 28 -14.13 -17.96 18.44
C ILE A 28 -13.65 -16.58 17.97
N PRO A 29 -13.78 -15.50 18.78
CA PRO A 29 -13.23 -14.20 18.40
C PRO A 29 -11.72 -14.32 18.20
N ILE A 30 -11.26 -14.02 16.99
CA ILE A 30 -9.84 -13.85 16.70
C ILE A 30 -9.38 -12.66 17.53
N GLN A 31 -8.53 -12.89 18.53
CA GLN A 31 -7.94 -11.82 19.30
C GLN A 31 -7.17 -10.90 18.35
N ALA A 32 -7.43 -9.60 18.44
CA ALA A 32 -6.66 -8.60 17.72
C ALA A 32 -5.17 -8.79 18.07
N ALA A 33 -4.32 -8.87 17.04
CA ALA A 33 -2.88 -8.93 17.24
C ALA A 33 -2.45 -7.73 18.08
N ARG A 34 -1.62 -7.97 19.10
CA ARG A 34 -1.04 -6.88 19.91
C ARG A 34 -0.19 -6.00 18.99
N SER A 35 -0.38 -4.68 19.04
CA SER A 35 0.48 -3.77 18.29
C SER A 35 1.93 -3.94 18.75
N LEU A 36 2.86 -3.90 17.81
CA LEU A 36 4.27 -3.81 18.13
C LEU A 36 4.52 -2.55 18.97
N ALA A 37 5.48 -2.61 19.89
CA ALA A 37 5.92 -1.39 20.57
C ALA A 37 6.50 -0.43 19.53
N SER A 38 6.19 0.87 19.66
CA SER A 38 6.65 1.90 18.72
C SER A 38 8.17 1.86 18.50
N SER A 39 8.94 1.62 19.57
CA SER A 39 10.40 1.48 19.57
C SER A 39 10.98 0.34 18.71
N LEU A 40 10.15 -0.62 18.29
CA LEU A 40 10.54 -1.75 17.45
C LEU A 40 9.98 -1.64 16.02
N CYS A 41 9.11 -0.66 15.76
CA CYS A 41 8.51 -0.46 14.45
C CYS A 41 9.43 0.32 13.51
N PRO A 42 9.89 -0.26 12.38
CA PRO A 42 10.77 0.43 11.42
C PRO A 42 10.18 1.71 10.82
N PHE A 43 8.85 1.87 10.88
CA PHE A 43 8.15 3.01 10.30
C PHE A 43 8.00 4.18 11.28
N CYS A 44 8.27 3.97 12.57
CA CYS A 44 8.21 5.04 13.55
C CYS A 44 9.39 6.02 13.41
N PRO A 45 9.20 7.31 13.78
CA PRO A 45 10.28 8.28 13.84
C PRO A 45 11.45 7.81 14.71
N GLY A 46 12.68 8.13 14.29
CA GLY A 46 13.92 7.69 14.94
C GLY A 46 14.40 6.30 14.52
N GLN A 47 13.60 5.58 13.73
CA GLN A 47 13.96 4.27 13.17
C GLN A 47 14.16 4.30 11.65
N GLU A 48 14.39 5.46 11.06
CA GLU A 48 14.57 5.64 9.62
C GLU A 48 15.72 4.78 9.05
N ARG A 49 16.72 4.45 9.88
CA ARG A 49 17.83 3.53 9.53
C ARG A 49 17.38 2.08 9.26
N LEU A 50 16.18 1.70 9.68
CA LEU A 50 15.64 0.34 9.51
C LEU A 50 14.86 0.18 8.21
N THR A 51 14.55 1.29 7.53
CA THR A 51 13.95 1.32 6.20
C THR A 51 15.01 1.56 5.11
N PRO A 52 14.76 1.19 3.85
CA PRO A 52 15.55 1.72 2.74
C PRO A 52 15.49 3.25 2.69
N LYS A 53 16.42 3.88 1.96
CA LYS A 53 16.48 5.35 1.87
C LYS A 53 15.17 5.91 1.35
N GLU A 54 14.69 6.99 1.97
CA GLU A 54 13.46 7.64 1.49
C GLU A 54 13.59 8.13 0.06
N ILE A 55 12.49 8.01 -0.67
CA ILE A 55 12.31 8.58 -2.02
C ILE A 55 11.76 10.00 -1.91
N MET A 56 10.85 10.21 -0.96
CA MET A 56 10.14 11.48 -0.76
C MET A 56 9.60 11.52 0.67
N ALA A 57 9.52 12.72 1.25
CA ALA A 57 8.72 12.93 2.45
C ALA A 57 8.18 14.35 2.48
N TYR A 58 6.97 14.50 3.02
CA TYR A 58 6.43 15.80 3.38
C TYR A 58 6.88 16.17 4.78
N ARG A 59 7.24 17.44 4.96
CA ARG A 59 7.76 18.00 6.20
C ARG A 59 7.28 19.45 6.31
N PRO A 60 7.00 19.96 7.53
CA PRO A 60 6.71 21.39 7.71
C PRO A 60 7.92 22.28 7.35
N GLN A 61 9.13 21.76 7.52
CA GLN A 61 10.37 22.44 7.19
C GLN A 61 11.23 21.57 6.26
N PRO A 62 11.88 22.14 5.23
CA PRO A 62 12.83 21.42 4.41
C PRO A 62 13.96 20.82 5.25
N GLY A 63 14.39 19.62 4.90
CA GLY A 63 15.45 18.90 5.59
C GLY A 63 16.11 17.85 4.70
N ALA A 64 17.24 17.33 5.15
CA ALA A 64 17.93 16.26 4.45
C ALA A 64 17.10 14.96 4.46
N PRO A 65 17.35 14.04 3.51
CA PRO A 65 16.65 12.77 3.50
C PRO A 65 16.78 11.97 4.80
N ASN A 66 15.70 11.33 5.23
CA ASN A 66 15.57 10.58 6.48
C ASN A 66 15.70 11.43 7.76
N ASN A 67 15.64 12.76 7.66
CA ASN A 67 15.54 13.60 8.84
C ASN A 67 14.17 13.45 9.52
N PRO A 68 14.11 13.73 10.84
CA PRO A 68 12.88 13.71 11.63
C PRO A 68 11.87 14.77 11.15
N ASN A 69 10.72 14.84 11.82
CA ASN A 69 9.63 15.80 11.56
C ASN A 69 8.93 15.63 10.21
N TRP A 70 8.97 14.44 9.64
CA TRP A 70 8.14 14.09 8.49
C TRP A 70 6.69 13.87 8.90
N THR A 71 5.79 14.28 8.01
CA THR A 71 4.37 14.04 8.11
C THR A 71 4.04 12.74 7.38
N VAL A 72 4.39 12.65 6.11
CA VAL A 72 4.27 11.45 5.28
C VAL A 72 5.65 11.11 4.75
N ARG A 73 5.99 9.82 4.68
CA ARG A 73 7.29 9.36 4.15
C ARG A 73 7.08 8.20 3.19
N VAL A 74 7.74 8.26 2.04
CA VAL A 74 7.73 7.21 1.02
C VAL A 74 9.11 6.56 0.94
N VAL A 75 9.14 5.24 1.05
CA VAL A 75 10.36 4.44 0.98
C VAL A 75 10.15 3.29 -0.02
N PRO A 76 11.21 2.78 -0.67
CA PRO A 76 11.14 1.51 -1.36
C PRO A 76 10.73 0.41 -0.37
N ASN A 77 9.92 -0.54 -0.82
CA ASN A 77 9.67 -1.73 -0.03
C ASN A 77 10.98 -2.52 0.07
N LYS A 78 11.37 -2.90 1.29
CA LYS A 78 12.59 -3.69 1.54
C LYS A 78 12.52 -5.09 0.93
N PHE A 79 11.31 -5.61 0.73
CA PHE A 79 11.02 -6.92 0.14
C PHE A 79 10.07 -6.72 -1.05
N PRO A 80 10.54 -6.12 -2.15
CA PRO A 80 9.67 -5.74 -3.25
C PRO A 80 9.24 -6.97 -4.05
N ALA A 81 8.05 -6.92 -4.66
CA ALA A 81 7.53 -8.00 -5.48
C ALA A 81 8.06 -7.94 -6.93
N LEU A 82 8.56 -6.77 -7.33
CA LEU A 82 9.09 -6.45 -8.66
C LEU A 82 10.40 -5.68 -8.49
N GLN A 83 11.27 -5.71 -9.51
CA GLN A 83 12.54 -4.98 -9.51
C GLN A 83 12.47 -3.78 -10.44
N VAL A 84 13.07 -2.65 -10.02
CA VAL A 84 13.08 -1.41 -10.82
C VAL A 84 14.08 -1.49 -11.97
N GLU A 85 15.20 -2.18 -11.74
CA GLU A 85 16.29 -2.34 -12.70
C GLU A 85 16.05 -3.50 -13.69
N GLY A 86 16.58 -3.37 -14.90
CA GLY A 86 16.54 -4.40 -15.93
C GLY A 86 15.60 -4.08 -17.10
N ASN A 87 15.34 -5.07 -17.95
CA ASN A 87 14.47 -4.92 -19.12
C ASN A 87 13.32 -5.92 -19.04
N LEU A 88 12.21 -5.61 -19.72
CA LEU A 88 11.04 -6.49 -19.75
C LEU A 88 11.37 -7.89 -20.28
N ASP A 89 12.21 -7.98 -21.31
CA ASP A 89 12.66 -9.26 -21.90
C ASP A 89 11.50 -10.24 -22.15
N ARG A 90 10.50 -9.79 -22.92
CA ARG A 90 9.33 -10.60 -23.24
C ARG A 90 9.72 -11.68 -24.24
N GLN A 91 9.49 -12.94 -23.87
CA GLN A 91 9.88 -14.12 -24.65
C GLN A 91 8.70 -15.11 -24.74
N GLY A 92 8.54 -15.73 -25.90
CA GLY A 92 7.66 -16.88 -26.06
C GLY A 92 8.37 -18.16 -25.58
N LEU A 93 7.66 -18.97 -24.79
CA LEU A 93 8.08 -20.29 -24.33
C LEU A 93 7.00 -21.31 -24.69
N GLY A 94 7.06 -21.83 -25.92
CA GLY A 94 6.04 -22.73 -26.47
C GLY A 94 4.69 -22.01 -26.58
N LEU A 95 3.71 -22.46 -25.78
CA LEU A 95 2.37 -21.88 -25.71
C LEU A 95 2.25 -20.69 -24.73
N TYR A 96 3.32 -20.37 -24.01
CA TYR A 96 3.31 -19.36 -22.94
C TYR A 96 4.14 -18.14 -23.31
N ASP A 97 3.78 -16.99 -22.74
CA ASP A 97 4.65 -15.81 -22.70
C ASP A 97 5.29 -15.69 -21.32
N ARG A 98 6.58 -15.36 -21.30
CA ARG A 98 7.35 -15.02 -20.09
C ARG A 98 7.93 -13.62 -20.22
N MET A 99 8.01 -12.92 -19.09
CA MET A 99 8.59 -11.58 -19.01
C MET A 99 9.21 -11.40 -17.62
N ASN A 100 10.22 -10.54 -17.51
CA ASN A 100 10.81 -10.17 -16.23
C ASN A 100 9.84 -9.35 -15.38
N GLY A 101 9.92 -9.53 -14.05
CA GLY A 101 9.11 -8.80 -13.08
C GLY A 101 9.62 -7.38 -12.84
N ILE A 102 9.46 -6.51 -13.84
CA ILE A 102 9.91 -5.12 -13.78
C ILE A 102 8.82 -4.22 -13.18
N GLY A 103 9.14 -3.46 -12.14
CA GLY A 103 8.20 -2.63 -11.41
C GLY A 103 8.80 -1.96 -10.18
N ALA A 104 8.11 -0.92 -9.68
CA ALA A 104 8.39 -0.33 -8.38
C ALA A 104 7.42 -0.88 -7.32
N HIS A 105 7.94 -1.15 -6.13
CA HIS A 105 7.12 -1.44 -4.95
C HIS A 105 7.57 -0.50 -3.83
N GLU A 106 6.69 0.41 -3.44
CA GLU A 106 6.95 1.45 -2.45
C GLU A 106 6.01 1.30 -1.27
N VAL A 107 6.45 1.73 -0.09
CA VAL A 107 5.67 1.81 1.14
C VAL A 107 5.47 3.28 1.47
N ILE A 108 4.21 3.67 1.69
CA ILE A 108 3.83 5.02 2.09
C ILE A 108 3.47 4.98 3.57
N ILE A 109 4.30 5.63 4.38
CA ILE A 109 4.13 5.76 5.81
C ILE A 109 3.31 7.03 6.06
N GLU A 110 2.05 6.82 6.43
CA GLU A 110 1.01 7.86 6.46
C GLU A 110 1.14 8.84 7.64
N THR A 111 1.75 8.38 8.73
CA THR A 111 1.84 9.12 9.99
C THR A 111 3.08 8.75 10.80
N PRO A 112 3.70 9.71 11.52
CA PRO A 112 4.72 9.41 12.51
C PRO A 112 4.16 8.74 13.78
N ASN A 113 2.86 8.86 14.04
CA ASN A 113 2.22 8.33 15.24
C ASN A 113 1.79 6.87 15.02
N HIS A 114 2.39 5.96 15.80
CA HIS A 114 2.20 4.51 15.62
C HIS A 114 0.75 4.03 15.75
N THR A 115 -0.03 4.72 16.57
CA THR A 115 -1.39 4.31 16.96
C THR A 115 -2.47 4.89 16.08
N ASP A 116 -2.16 5.91 15.28
CA ASP A 116 -3.15 6.62 14.47
C ASP A 116 -3.49 5.78 13.24
N SER A 117 -4.79 5.59 12.99
CA SER A 117 -5.27 5.13 11.70
C SER A 117 -5.51 6.32 10.77
N LEU A 118 -5.71 6.04 9.48
CA LEU A 118 -6.07 7.07 8.49
C LEU A 118 -7.35 7.83 8.89
N ALA A 119 -8.28 7.17 9.58
CA ALA A 119 -9.54 7.76 10.02
C ALA A 119 -9.40 8.67 11.26
N ASP A 120 -8.34 8.51 12.05
CA ASP A 120 -8.08 9.33 13.25
C ASP A 120 -7.36 10.64 12.91
N MET A 121 -6.80 10.73 11.70
CA MET A 121 -5.99 11.86 11.29
C MET A 121 -6.82 13.09 10.88
N PRO A 122 -6.35 14.32 11.17
CA PRO A 122 -6.97 15.53 10.64
C PRO A 122 -7.00 15.55 9.10
N THR A 123 -8.00 16.21 8.51
CA THR A 123 -8.18 16.28 7.04
C THR A 123 -6.91 16.69 6.30
N LYS A 124 -6.15 17.66 6.84
CA LYS A 124 -4.90 18.10 6.22
C LYS A 124 -3.86 16.98 6.08
N ARG A 125 -3.81 16.06 7.05
CA ARG A 125 -2.90 14.92 7.05
C ARG A 125 -3.30 13.86 6.04
N ILE A 126 -4.60 13.64 5.87
CA ILE A 126 -5.13 12.76 4.83
C ILE A 126 -4.86 13.37 3.45
N GLU A 127 -5.03 14.68 3.29
CA GLU A 127 -4.70 15.41 2.07
C GLU A 127 -3.22 15.20 1.68
N ASP A 128 -2.30 15.33 2.64
CA ASP A 128 -0.87 15.07 2.41
C ASP A 128 -0.62 13.62 1.96
N VAL A 129 -1.31 12.62 2.50
CA VAL A 129 -1.19 11.23 2.01
C VAL A 129 -1.65 11.11 0.56
N LEU A 130 -2.77 11.74 0.19
CA LEU A 130 -3.29 11.72 -1.18
C LEU A 130 -2.39 12.48 -2.16
N TRP A 131 -1.75 13.58 -1.72
CA TRP A 131 -0.73 14.24 -2.51
C TRP A 131 0.49 13.34 -2.74
N ALA A 132 0.89 12.58 -1.71
CA ALA A 132 2.00 11.65 -1.86
C ALA A 132 1.67 10.57 -2.89
N TYR A 133 0.44 10.06 -2.89
CA TYR A 133 -0.05 9.13 -3.92
C TYR A 133 0.09 9.73 -5.32
N ARG A 134 -0.42 10.94 -5.54
CA ARG A 134 -0.32 11.64 -6.82
C ARG A 134 1.13 11.79 -7.26
N ASP A 135 1.98 12.32 -6.37
CA ASP A 135 3.36 12.67 -6.71
C ASP A 135 4.17 11.43 -7.08
N ARG A 136 3.97 10.32 -6.36
CA ARG A 136 4.57 9.03 -6.73
C ARG A 136 4.02 8.49 -8.04
N MET A 137 2.71 8.57 -8.28
CA MET A 137 2.13 8.14 -9.56
C MET A 137 2.69 8.93 -10.75
N ILE A 138 2.81 10.26 -10.62
CA ILE A 138 3.36 11.12 -11.68
C ILE A 138 4.82 10.78 -11.95
N ASP A 139 5.60 10.56 -10.89
CA ASP A 139 7.01 10.22 -11.03
C ASP A 139 7.21 8.84 -11.66
N LEU A 140 6.52 7.81 -11.15
CA LEU A 140 6.59 6.45 -11.67
C LEU A 140 6.08 6.35 -13.11
N LYS A 141 5.11 7.17 -13.52
CA LYS A 141 4.61 7.22 -14.91
C LYS A 141 5.67 7.68 -15.92
N LYS A 142 6.75 8.34 -15.48
CA LYS A 142 7.86 8.72 -16.36
C LYS A 142 8.58 7.49 -16.91
N ASP A 143 8.49 6.35 -16.22
CA ASP A 143 8.99 5.09 -16.73
C ASP A 143 7.93 4.41 -17.62
N VAL A 144 8.18 4.42 -18.93
CA VAL A 144 7.27 3.86 -19.93
C VAL A 144 7.08 2.34 -19.82
N ARG A 145 7.92 1.65 -19.05
CA ARG A 145 7.76 0.22 -18.75
C ARG A 145 6.60 -0.01 -17.79
N PHE A 146 6.29 0.95 -16.92
CA PHE A 146 5.20 0.87 -15.95
C PHE A 146 3.87 1.28 -16.61
N ARG A 147 3.07 0.28 -16.97
CA ARG A 147 1.78 0.50 -17.64
C ARG A 147 0.61 0.72 -16.68
N TYR A 148 0.76 0.31 -15.43
CA TYR A 148 -0.27 0.39 -14.41
C TYR A 148 0.36 0.62 -13.04
N ILE A 149 -0.31 1.41 -12.21
CA ILE A 149 0.08 1.68 -10.83
C ILE A 149 -1.13 1.37 -9.96
N LEU A 150 -0.96 0.44 -9.02
CA LEU A 150 -1.97 0.10 -8.02
C LEU A 150 -1.60 0.70 -6.68
N ILE A 151 -2.43 1.62 -6.19
CA ILE A 151 -2.37 2.07 -4.80
C ILE A 151 -3.39 1.28 -4.02
N PHE A 152 -2.95 0.68 -2.91
CA PHE A 152 -3.82 -0.04 -1.99
C PHE A 152 -3.34 0.16 -0.56
N LYS A 153 -4.24 -0.10 0.39
CA LYS A 153 -4.00 -0.07 1.82
C LYS A 153 -4.57 -1.33 2.45
N ASN A 154 -3.75 -2.02 3.23
CA ASN A 154 -4.20 -3.13 4.07
C ASN A 154 -4.27 -2.64 5.51
N HIS A 155 -5.38 -2.91 6.21
CA HIS A 155 -5.57 -2.58 7.62
C HIS A 155 -6.24 -3.76 8.33
N GLY A 156 -5.65 -4.20 9.44
CA GLY A 156 -6.02 -5.44 10.13
C GLY A 156 -4.84 -6.40 10.24
N ALA A 157 -5.06 -7.51 10.94
CA ALA A 157 -4.14 -8.63 11.07
C ALA A 157 -4.55 -9.78 10.14
#